data_AF-A0A929CS66-F1
#
_entry.id   AF-A0A929CS66-F1
#
_cell.length_a   1.000
_cell.length_b   1.000
_cell.length_c   1.000
_cell.angle_alpha   90.00
_cell.angle_beta   90.00
_cell.angle_gamma   90.00
#
_symmetry.space_group_name_H-M   'P 1'
#
loop_
_entity.id
_entity.type
_entity.pdbx_description
1 polymer ?
#
loop_
_entity_poly.entity_id
_entity_poly.type
_entity_poly.pdbx_seq_one_letter_code
_entity_poly.pdbx_strand_id
1 'polypeptide(L)' 'MEECYSIQGEGKHTGKAAYFIRIGGCDVGCLWCDVKESWDASI' A
#
# COMPACT_ATOMS: atom_id res chain seq x y z
N MET A 1 -1.94 -9.90 -2.98
CA MET A 1 -1.31 -9.66 -1.65
C MET A 1 0.17 -9.39 -1.85
N GLU A 2 0.69 -8.25 -1.37
CA GLU A 2 2.12 -7.91 -1.47
C GLU A 2 2.70 -7.73 -0.06
N GLU A 3 3.91 -8.26 0.16
CA GLU A 3 4.65 -8.08 1.41
C GLU A 3 6.12 -7.74 1.12
N CYS A 4 6.67 -6.81 1.89
CA CYS A 4 8.08 -6.45 1.75
C CYS A 4 8.66 -5.87 3.05
N TYR A 5 9.96 -6.04 3.24
CA TYR A 5 10.72 -5.38 4.30
C TYR A 5 11.52 -4.22 3.71
N SER A 6 11.23 -2.99 4.16
CA SER A 6 11.83 -1.78 3.60
C SER A 6 11.80 -0.62 4.60
N ILE A 7 12.03 0.60 4.13
CA ILE A 7 12.01 1.84 4.92
C ILE A 7 10.68 2.59 4.68
N GLN A 8 10.07 3.10 5.75
CA GLN A 8 8.92 4.00 5.66
C GLN A 8 9.32 5.31 4.98
N GLY A 9 8.64 5.66 3.89
CA GLY A 9 8.90 6.86 3.09
C GLY A 9 8.17 8.10 3.58
N GLU A 10 7.09 7.96 4.36
CA GLU A 10 6.16 9.06 4.62
C GLU A 10 5.83 9.29 6.11
N GLY A 11 5.38 10.52 6.41
CA GLY A 11 4.85 10.94 7.70
C GLY A 11 5.87 11.00 8.84
N LYS A 12 5.40 10.81 10.07
CA LYS A 12 6.24 10.91 11.29
C LYS A 12 7.31 9.81 11.39
N HIS A 13 7.12 8.70 10.67
CA HIS A 13 7.99 7.53 10.74
C HIS A 13 8.94 7.41 9.54
N THR A 14 9.00 8.44 8.67
CA THR A 14 9.94 8.46 7.55
C THR A 14 11.37 8.10 7.99
N GLY A 15 12.02 7.22 7.23
CA GLY A 15 13.39 6.78 7.47
C GLY A 15 13.52 5.57 8.42
N LYS A 16 12.43 5.07 9.01
CA LYS A 16 12.46 3.89 9.89
C LYS A 16 12.22 2.60 9.11
N ALA A 17 12.91 1.53 9.49
CA ALA A 17 12.65 0.20 8.95
C ALA A 17 11.27 -0.32 9.37
N ALA A 18 10.55 -0.93 8.44
CA ALA A 18 9.22 -1.47 8.65
C ALA A 18 8.95 -2.66 7.72
N TYR A 19 8.08 -3.56 8.17
CA TYR A 19 7.50 -4.60 7.34
C TYR A 19 6.15 -4.11 6.83
N PHE A 20 5.97 -4.13 5.51
CA PHE A 20 4.75 -3.65 4.84
C PHE A 20 3.93 -4.84 4.40
N ILE A 21 2.63 -4.78 4.69
CA ILE A 21 1.62 -5.73 4.21
C ILE A 21 0.56 -4.90 3.49
N ARG A 22 0.42 -5.10 2.18
CA ARG A 22 -0.63 -4.47 1.36
C ARG A 22 -1.72 -5.49 1.06
N ILE A 23 -2.94 -5.17 1.51
CA ILE A 23 -4.15 -5.95 1.24
C ILE A 23 -4.83 -5.45 -0.05
N GLY A 24 -5.55 -6.36 -0.72
CA GLY A 24 -6.41 -6.03 -1.85
C GLY A 24 -7.82 -5.63 -1.38
N GLY A 25 -8.54 -4.92 -2.25
CA GLY A 25 -9.89 -4.40 -2.00
C GLY A 25 -9.89 -2.92 -1.62
N CYS A 26 -10.49 -2.08 -2.46
CA CYS A 26 -10.73 -0.66 -2.16
C CYS A 26 -11.99 -0.17 -2.90
N ASP A 27 -12.93 0.44 -2.17
CA ASP A 27 -14.23 0.91 -2.68
C ASP A 27 -14.30 2.42 -2.97
N VAL A 28 -13.23 3.17 -2.69
CA VAL A 28 -13.19 4.64 -2.82
C VAL A 28 -13.07 5.09 -4.28
N GLY A 29 -12.33 4.36 -5.12
CA GLY A 29 -12.23 4.66 -6.56
C GLY A 29 -11.48 5.96 -6.91
N CYS A 30 -10.44 6.31 -6.15
CA CYS A 30 -9.68 7.56 -6.36
C CYS A 30 -9.03 7.64 -7.76
N LEU A 31 -9.28 8.75 -8.48
CA LEU A 31 -8.74 8.98 -9.83
C LEU A 31 -7.19 8.89 -9.89
N TRP A 32 -6.53 9.41 -8.85
CA TRP A 32 -5.07 9.54 -8.74
C TRP A 32 -4.45 8.51 -7.79
N CYS A 33 -5.12 7.38 -7.55
CA CYS A 33 -4.47 6.27 -6.85
C CYS A 33 -3.26 5.79 -7.66
N ASP A 34 -2.13 5.70 -6.98
CA ASP A 34 -0.85 5.23 -7.47
C ASP A 34 -0.81 3.70 -7.66
N VAL A 35 -1.70 2.96 -7.00
CA VAL A 35 -1.79 1.49 -7.08
C VAL A 35 -3.24 1.03 -7.30
N LYS A 36 -3.73 1.16 -8.53
CA LYS A 36 -5.13 0.81 -8.90
C LYS A 36 -5.37 -0.69 -8.94
N GLU A 37 -4.32 -1.47 -9.15
CA GLU A 37 -4.32 -2.92 -9.19
C GLU A 37 -4.77 -3.53 -7.85
N SER A 38 -4.63 -2.78 -6.74
CA SER A 38 -5.07 -3.22 -5.41
C SER A 38 -6.57 -3.07 -5.16
N TRP A 39 -7.37 -2.54 -6.10
CA TRP A 39 -8.79 -2.29 -5.86
C TRP A 39 -9.65 -3.54 -5.88
N ASP A 40 -9.29 -4.53 -6.69
CA ASP A 40 -10.00 -5.80 -6.76
C ASP A 40 -9.52 -6.72 -5.64
N ALA A 41 -10.44 -7.18 -4.79
CA ALA A 41 -10.15 -8.10 -3.71
C ALA A 41 -10.05 -9.56 -4.18
N SER A 42 -10.43 -9.86 -5.41
CA SER A 42 -10.41 -11.20 -5.99
C SER A 42 -9.09 -11.59 -6.66
N ILE A 43 -8.14 -10.65 -6.70
CA ILE A 43 -6.77 -10.81 -7.23
C ILE A 43 -5.79 -11.05 -6.08
#